data_AF-A0A4Y2VHB2-F1
#
_entry.id   AF-A0A4Y2VHB2-F1
#
_cell.length_a   1.000
_cell.length_b   1.000
_cell.length_c   1.000
_cell.angle_alpha   90.00
_cell.angle_beta   90.00
_cell.angle_gamma   90.00
#
_symmetry.space_group_name_H-M   'P 1'
#
loop_
_entity.id
_entity.type
_entity.pdbx_description
1 polymer ?
#
loop_
_entity_poly.entity_id
_entity_poly.type
_entity_poly.pdbx_seq_one_letter_code
_entity_poly.pdbx_strand_id
1 'polypeptide(L)'
;MDLGIIKNLKMHYRKRILKEMISAIEKNETVQENIDLRKAIVELYKVWKFDATAKTIRNCFKRGGFSNQTDDSNSDDEDAILADLKAK
;
A
#
# COMPACT_ATOMS: atom_id res chain seq x y z
N MET A 1 -7.75 10.41 14.73
CA MET A 1 -8.67 9.35 14.29
C MET A 1 -8.08 8.74 13.04
N ASP A 2 -7.69 7.45 13.06
CA ASP A 2 -7.23 6.80 11.83
C ASP A 2 -8.46 6.50 10.97
N LEU A 3 -8.49 7.06 9.76
CA LEU A 3 -9.66 6.98 8.87
C LEU A 3 -9.70 5.65 8.09
N GLY A 4 -9.03 4.61 8.59
CA GLY A 4 -8.79 3.34 7.91
C GLY A 4 -7.43 3.24 7.21
N ILE A 5 -6.64 4.33 7.18
CA ILE A 5 -5.31 4.36 6.55
C ILE A 5 -4.36 3.39 7.27
N ILE A 6 -4.32 3.43 8.61
CA ILE A 6 -3.46 2.55 9.41
C ILE A 6 -3.89 1.10 9.25
N LYS A 7 -5.21 0.82 9.22
CA LYS A 7 -5.73 -0.52 8.97
C LYS A 7 -5.29 -1.05 7.60
N ASN A 8 -5.36 -0.23 6.56
CA ASN A 8 -4.93 -0.59 5.21
C ASN A 8 -3.43 -0.90 5.17
N LEU A 9 -2.62 -0.01 5.75
CA LEU A 9 -1.17 -0.16 5.83
C LEU A 9 -0.78 -1.48 6.52
N LYS A 10 -1.41 -1.80 7.67
CA LYS A 10 -1.18 -3.07 8.39
C LYS A 10 -1.58 -4.29 7.57
N MET A 11 -2.69 -4.21 6.83
CA MET A 11 -3.17 -5.31 5.97
C MET A 11 -2.16 -5.60 4.86
N HIS A 12 -1.76 -4.58 4.10
CA HIS A 12 -0.81 -4.74 3.00
C HIS A 12 0.56 -5.19 3.50
N TYR A 13 1.03 -4.65 4.62
CA TYR A 13 2.26 -5.12 5.26
C TYR A 13 2.25 -6.62 5.54
N ARG A 14 1.22 -7.13 6.22
CA ARG A 14 1.07 -8.56 6.50
C ARG A 14 1.02 -9.40 5.23
N LYS A 15 0.29 -8.93 4.22
CA LYS A 15 0.19 -9.60 2.91
C LYS A 15 1.56 -9.73 2.23
N ARG A 16 2.41 -8.70 2.29
CA ARG A 16 3.77 -8.74 1.72
C ARG A 16 4.67 -9.72 2.46
N ILE A 17 4.69 -9.68 3.79
CA ILE A 17 5.47 -10.62 4.61
C ILE A 17 5.08 -12.07 4.29
N LEU A 18 3.77 -12.37 4.24
CA LEU A 18 3.30 -13.71 3.93
C LEU A 18 3.70 -14.17 2.53
N LYS A 19 3.61 -13.28 1.53
CA LYS A 19 4.09 -13.59 0.17
C LYS A 19 5.58 -13.90 0.14
N GLU A 20 6.39 -13.12 0.85
CA GLU A 20 7.83 -13.37 0.94
C GLU A 20 8.14 -14.72 1.59
N MET A 21 7.44 -15.08 2.66
CA MET A 21 7.56 -16.39 3.32
C MET A 21 7.18 -17.54 2.38
N ILE A 22 6.04 -17.42 1.67
CA ILE A 22 5.61 -18.42 0.69
C ILE A 22 6.65 -18.58 -0.41
N SER A 23 7.17 -17.48 -0.97
CA SER A 23 8.19 -17.53 -2.01
C SER A 23 9.52 -18.14 -1.53
N ALA A 24 9.89 -17.95 -0.26
CA ALA A 24 11.05 -18.63 0.32
C ALA A 24 10.81 -20.15 0.41
N ILE A 25 9.62 -20.57 0.85
CA ILE A 25 9.23 -21.99 0.91
C ILE A 25 9.27 -22.62 -0.50
N GLU A 26 8.70 -21.97 -1.50
CA GLU A 26 8.70 -22.44 -2.89
C GLU A 26 10.12 -22.63 -3.45
N LYS A 27 11.08 -21.83 -2.98
CA LYS A 27 12.49 -21.93 -3.36
C LYS A 27 13.31 -22.89 -2.49
N ASN A 28 12.69 -23.55 -1.51
CA ASN A 28 13.38 -24.33 -0.46
C ASN A 28 14.45 -23.51 0.30
N GLU A 29 14.21 -22.20 0.45
CA GLU A 29 15.06 -21.32 1.26
C GLU A 29 14.60 -21.34 2.73
N THR A 30 15.51 -20.97 3.64
CA THR A 30 15.16 -20.84 5.06
C THR A 30 14.20 -19.66 5.26
N VAL A 31 13.02 -19.94 5.83
CA VAL A 31 12.06 -18.90 6.21
C VAL A 31 12.57 -18.16 7.43
N GLN A 32 12.84 -16.86 7.31
CA GLN A 32 13.06 -16.01 8.48
C GLN A 32 11.72 -15.72 9.17
N GLU A 33 11.52 -16.32 10.34
CA GLU A 33 10.32 -16.10 11.16
C GLU A 33 10.33 -14.75 11.88
N ASN A 34 11.52 -14.26 12.24
CA ASN A 34 11.69 -12.99 12.92
C ASN A 34 11.88 -11.85 11.93
N ILE A 35 11.14 -10.78 12.13
CA ILE A 35 11.27 -9.54 11.37
C ILE A 35 12.08 -8.56 12.22
N ASP A 36 13.30 -8.27 11.79
CA ASP A 36 14.09 -7.21 12.43
C ASP A 36 13.54 -5.80 12.10
N LEU A 37 13.97 -4.81 12.89
CA LEU A 37 13.50 -3.43 12.75
C LEU A 37 13.78 -2.85 11.35
N ARG A 38 14.93 -3.18 10.75
CA ARG A 38 15.32 -2.66 9.43
C ARG A 38 14.39 -3.22 8.36
N LYS A 39 14.13 -4.53 8.39
CA LYS A 39 13.18 -5.21 7.49
C LYS A 39 11.78 -4.65 7.65
N ALA A 40 11.33 -4.43 8.89
CA ALA A 40 10.03 -3.83 9.17
C ALA A 40 9.89 -2.43 8.54
N ILE A 41 10.88 -1.56 8.71
CA ILE A 41 10.87 -0.20 8.14
C ILE A 41 10.88 -0.26 6.60
N VAL A 42 11.71 -1.12 6.00
CA VAL A 42 11.80 -1.27 4.54
C VAL A 42 10.48 -1.76 3.95
N GLU A 43 9.87 -2.78 4.52
CA GLU A 43 8.58 -3.28 4.03
C GLU A 43 7.46 -2.27 4.26
N LEU A 44 7.46 -1.55 5.39
CA LEU A 44 6.49 -0.49 5.62
C LEU A 44 6.60 0.64 4.59
N TYR A 45 7.82 1.06 4.26
CA TYR A 45 8.07 2.04 3.21
C TYR A 45 7.53 1.57 1.86
N LYS A 46 7.79 0.31 1.50
CA LYS A 46 7.26 -0.26 0.25
C LYS A 46 5.73 -0.27 0.24
N VAL A 47 5.09 -0.66 1.33
CA VAL A 47 3.62 -0.60 1.44
C VAL A 47 3.12 0.83 1.23
N TRP A 48 3.71 1.81 1.92
CA TRP A 48 3.29 3.19 1.77
C TRP A 48 3.49 3.71 0.34
N LYS A 49 4.62 3.36 -0.29
CA LYS A 49 4.98 3.87 -1.62
C LYS A 49 4.21 3.20 -2.76
N PHE A 50 3.90 1.92 -2.65
CA PHE A 50 3.37 1.12 -3.77
C PHE A 50 1.96 0.59 -3.55
N ASP A 51 1.54 0.39 -2.29
CA ASP A 51 0.25 -0.22 -1.97
C ASP A 51 -0.80 0.81 -1.50
N ALA A 52 -0.38 1.93 -0.90
CA ALA A 52 -1.27 3.01 -0.47
C ALA A 52 -1.63 3.95 -1.64
N THR A 53 -2.52 3.50 -2.53
CA THR A 53 -2.94 4.29 -3.69
C THR A 53 -3.67 5.58 -3.30
N ALA A 54 -3.62 6.60 -4.18
CA ALA A 54 -4.34 7.85 -3.98
C ALA A 54 -5.85 7.61 -3.80
N LYS A 55 -6.41 6.64 -4.53
CA LYS A 55 -7.80 6.18 -4.39
C LYS A 55 -8.10 5.65 -2.99
N THR A 56 -7.23 4.80 -2.44
CA THR A 56 -7.41 4.23 -1.09
C THR A 56 -7.36 5.32 -0.02
N ILE A 57 -6.43 6.27 -0.16
CA ILE A 57 -6.31 7.41 0.74
C ILE A 57 -7.56 8.29 0.65
N ARG A 58 -8.00 8.67 -0.57
CA ARG A 58 -9.23 9.43 -0.82
C ARG A 58 -10.44 8.74 -0.19
N ASN A 59 -10.58 7.44 -0.35
CA ASN A 59 -11.68 6.66 0.24
C ASN A 59 -11.65 6.69 1.77
N CYS A 60 -10.47 6.67 2.39
CA CYS A 60 -10.34 6.85 3.85
C CYS A 60 -10.82 8.25 4.27
N PHE A 61 -10.39 9.31 3.58
CA PHE A 61 -10.83 10.68 3.84
C PHE A 61 -12.34 10.86 3.65
N LYS A 62 -12.91 10.34 2.54
CA LYS A 62 -14.37 10.31 2.31
C LYS A 62 -15.10 9.61 3.46
N ARG A 63 -14.59 8.46 3.93
CA ARG A 63 -15.17 7.73 5.07
C ARG A 63 -15.09 8.50 6.40
N GLY A 64 -14.11 9.40 6.52
CA GLY A 64 -13.99 10.35 7.63
C GLY A 64 -14.86 11.60 7.51
N GLY A 65 -15.68 11.73 6.46
CA GLY A 65 -16.51 12.92 6.20
C GLY A 65 -15.77 14.06 5.48
N PHE A 66 -14.55 13.81 4.99
CA PHE A 66 -13.73 14.78 4.25
C PHE A 66 -13.90 14.60 2.74
N SER A 67 -15.09 14.87 2.19
CA SER A 67 -15.33 14.88 0.74
C SER A 67 -15.69 16.27 0.24
N ASN A 68 -15.00 16.75 -0.79
CA ASN A 68 -15.46 17.91 -1.57
C ASN A 68 -16.60 17.45 -2.50
N GLN A 69 -17.66 18.23 -2.64
CA GLN A 69 -18.92 17.85 -3.31
C GLN A 69 -18.82 17.62 -4.84
N THR A 70 -17.62 17.50 -5.42
CA THR A 70 -17.40 17.48 -6.89
C THR A 70 -16.84 16.16 -7.45
N ASP A 71 -16.67 15.13 -6.62
CA ASP A 71 -15.90 13.92 -6.99
C ASP A 71 -16.73 12.77 -7.60
N ASP A 72 -17.76 13.08 -8.38
CA ASP A 72 -18.52 12.08 -9.16
C ASP A 72 -17.86 11.74 -10.51
N SER A 73 -16.73 12.38 -10.87
CA SER A 73 -15.92 11.90 -11.98
C SER A 73 -15.03 10.74 -11.53
N ASN A 74 -15.53 9.54 -11.78
CA ASN A 74 -14.81 8.28 -11.68
C ASN A 74 -13.77 8.20 -12.82
N SER A 75 -12.75 9.07 -12.79
CA SER A 75 -11.61 9.01 -13.73
C SER A 75 -10.49 8.22 -13.08
N ASP A 76 -10.11 7.13 -13.73
CA ASP A 76 -8.95 6.30 -13.39
C ASP A 76 -7.65 7.06 -13.71
N ASP A 77 -7.40 8.16 -13.01
CA ASP A 77 -6.21 9.03 -13.15
C ASP A 77 -4.91 8.40 -12.60
N GLU A 78 -4.87 7.07 -12.42
CA GLU A 78 -3.62 6.35 -12.12
C GLU A 78 -2.74 6.23 -13.38
N ASP A 79 -3.36 6.12 -14.57
CA ASP A 79 -2.63 6.00 -15.84
C ASP A 79 -1.94 7.32 -16.26
N ALA A 80 -2.52 8.47 -15.89
CA ALA A 80 -1.96 9.79 -16.20
C ALA A 80 -0.67 10.08 -15.42
N ILE A 81 -0.60 9.66 -14.14
CA ILE A 81 0.58 9.88 -13.29
C ILE A 81 1.73 8.93 -13.67
N LEU A 82 1.41 7.71 -14.12
CA LEU A 82 2.41 6.75 -14.61
C LEU A 82 3.03 7.19 -15.95
N ALA A 83 2.27 7.87 -16.80
CA ALA A 83 2.77 8.43 -18.06
C ALA A 83 3.79 9.56 -17.82
N ASP A 84 3.53 10.44 -16.84
CA ASP A 84 4.38 11.59 -16.54
C ASP A 84 5.73 11.19 -15.92
N LEU A 85 5.79 10.04 -15.22
CA LEU A 85 7.04 9.49 -14.66
C LEU A 85 7.90 8.75 -15.68
N LYS A 86 7.34 8.29 -16.80
CA LYS A 86 8.10 7.62 -17.88
C LYS A 86 8.69 8.59 -18.91
N ALA A 87 8.29 9.86 -18.86
CA ALA A 87 8.70 10.89 -19.80
C ALA A 87 9.94 11.69 -19.36
N LYS A 88 10.65 11.27 -18.29
CA LYS A 88 11.78 11.99 -17.72
C LYS A 88 13.04 11.13 -17.57
#